data_AF-A0ABD3PGD6-F1
#
_entry.id   AF-A0ABD3PGD6-F1
#
_cell.length_a   1.000
_cell.length_b   1.000
_cell.length_c   1.000
_cell.angle_alpha   90.00
_cell.angle_beta   90.00
_cell.angle_gamma   90.00
#
_symmetry.space_group_name_H-M   'P 1'
#
loop_
_entity.id
_entity.type
_entity.pdbx_description
1 polymer ?
#
loop_
_entity_poly.entity_id
_entity_poly.type
_entity_poly.pdbx_seq_one_letter_code
_entity_poly.pdbx_strand_id
1 'polypeptide(L)'
;MLTRQSLLLLASALSSSPPVSVSAFIPLVPRGVATTKTTTTSSRNMMFSKKKEYAAPCVMGDESIMSPKAHGTSAVPVQKDLRWNCDYDTADRICNFNRHYAEYAGYWETTTFVDEARAAKGGGEITFYDSNTGKPLFVAPRGRDMESFLRESASHGWPSFRDEEVVWDNVRCLGDGEAVSVDGTHLGHNLPDGKGNRYCINLVSVAGRPAEGDGEK
;
A
#
# COMPACT_ATOMS: atom_id res chain seq x y z
N MET A 1 -45.34 -7.92 34.19
CA MET A 1 -45.66 -9.36 34.35
C MET A 1 -44.84 -10.14 33.33
N LEU A 2 -44.22 -11.24 33.78
CA LEU A 2 -43.36 -12.22 33.11
C LEU A 2 -41.94 -11.75 32.68
N THR A 3 -40.88 -11.93 33.47
CA THR A 3 -40.07 -13.12 33.87
C THR A 3 -39.21 -13.80 32.80
N ARG A 4 -37.88 -13.69 33.04
CA ARG A 4 -36.82 -14.73 33.02
C ARG A 4 -36.46 -15.31 31.63
N GLN A 5 -35.20 -15.59 31.29
CA GLN A 5 -34.17 -16.23 32.10
C GLN A 5 -32.78 -16.11 31.45
N SER A 6 -31.77 -15.86 32.26
CA SER A 6 -30.34 -15.94 31.94
C SER A 6 -29.89 -17.39 31.72
N LEU A 7 -28.94 -17.62 30.81
CA LEU A 7 -28.15 -18.85 30.76
C LEU A 7 -26.65 -18.48 30.75
N LEU A 8 -26.06 -18.52 31.93
CA LEU A 8 -24.62 -18.49 32.18
C LEU A 8 -24.09 -19.93 32.04
N LEU A 9 -23.14 -20.17 31.15
CA LEU A 9 -22.36 -21.40 31.10
C LEU A 9 -21.04 -21.18 31.86
N LEU A 10 -20.97 -21.78 33.05
CA LEU A 10 -19.74 -22.00 33.82
C LEU A 10 -18.87 -23.05 33.09
N ALA A 11 -17.60 -22.72 32.85
CA ALA A 11 -16.56 -23.72 32.60
C ALA A 11 -15.60 -23.73 33.81
N SER A 12 -15.59 -24.86 34.52
CA SER A 12 -14.74 -25.12 35.68
C SER A 12 -13.38 -25.68 35.29
N ALA A 13 -12.38 -25.27 36.07
CA ALA A 13 -10.94 -25.50 35.94
C ALA A 13 -10.47 -26.96 36.09
N LEU A 14 -9.25 -27.25 35.61
CA LEU A 14 -8.31 -28.17 36.26
C LEU A 14 -6.87 -27.69 36.04
N SER A 15 -6.19 -27.43 37.16
CA SER A 15 -4.76 -27.15 37.26
C SER A 15 -3.97 -28.44 37.41
N SER A 16 -2.75 -28.52 36.86
CA SER A 16 -1.67 -29.28 37.50
C SER A 16 -0.28 -28.75 37.13
N SER A 17 0.53 -28.55 38.17
CA SER A 17 1.99 -28.54 38.22
C SER A 17 2.35 -29.32 39.51
N PRO A 18 3.60 -29.68 39.88
CA PRO A 18 4.94 -29.46 39.30
C PRO A 18 5.75 -30.82 39.29
N PRO A 19 7.09 -31.00 39.51
CA PRO A 19 8.03 -30.32 40.42
C PRO A 19 9.42 -29.91 39.85
N VAL A 20 10.13 -29.17 40.69
CA VAL A 20 11.49 -28.62 40.62
C VAL A 20 12.54 -29.67 41.05
N SER A 21 13.78 -29.65 40.51
CA SER A 21 14.98 -29.96 41.32
C SER A 21 16.34 -29.71 40.62
N VAL A 22 17.14 -28.80 41.21
CA VAL A 22 18.59 -28.84 41.57
C VAL A 22 19.63 -28.98 40.43
N SER A 23 20.46 -27.95 40.15
CA SER A 23 21.82 -27.65 40.69
C SER A 23 22.81 -28.82 40.54
N ALA A 24 24.09 -28.72 40.19
CA ALA A 24 25.09 -27.68 39.98
C ALA A 24 26.21 -28.32 39.13
N PHE A 25 27.24 -27.57 38.74
CA PHE A 25 28.67 -27.93 38.76
C PHE A 25 29.44 -27.17 37.67
N ILE A 26 30.15 -26.14 38.13
CA ILE A 26 31.32 -25.55 37.48
C ILE A 26 32.54 -26.31 37.99
N PRO A 27 33.52 -26.60 37.12
CA PRO A 27 34.88 -26.24 37.49
C PRO A 27 35.65 -25.50 36.39
N LEU A 28 36.65 -24.78 36.88
CA LEU A 28 37.54 -23.83 36.24
C LEU A 28 38.68 -24.53 35.42
N VAL A 29 38.97 -23.94 34.25
CA VAL A 29 40.20 -23.84 33.42
C VAL A 29 41.50 -24.50 33.91
N PRO A 30 42.37 -24.99 32.99
CA PRO A 30 43.55 -24.17 32.65
C PRO A 30 43.96 -24.11 31.15
N ARG A 31 44.51 -22.93 30.83
CA ARG A 31 45.38 -22.49 29.71
C ARG A 31 46.10 -23.56 28.86
N GLY A 32 46.19 -23.28 27.55
CA GLY A 32 47.30 -23.76 26.71
C GLY A 32 47.23 -23.42 25.21
N VAL A 33 48.05 -22.44 24.81
CA VAL A 33 48.80 -22.32 23.54
C VAL A 33 48.07 -21.88 22.25
N ALA A 34 48.62 -20.78 21.70
CA ALA A 34 48.29 -20.15 20.44
C ALA A 34 48.65 -21.01 19.22
N THR A 35 47.85 -20.93 18.15
CA THR A 35 48.33 -21.08 16.78
C THR A 35 47.44 -20.25 15.85
N THR A 36 48.09 -19.29 15.21
CA THR A 36 47.63 -18.51 14.06
C THR A 36 47.05 -19.38 12.96
N LYS A 37 45.92 -18.99 12.36
CA LYS A 37 45.71 -18.96 10.89
C LYS A 37 44.35 -18.38 10.50
N THR A 38 44.43 -17.34 9.67
CA THR A 38 43.46 -16.92 8.65
C THR A 38 42.06 -16.53 9.10
N THR A 39 41.90 -15.24 9.38
CA THR A 39 40.68 -14.48 9.07
C THR A 39 40.37 -14.61 7.58
N THR A 40 39.60 -15.62 7.21
CA THR A 40 38.84 -15.59 5.96
C THR A 40 37.68 -14.62 6.21
N THR A 41 37.89 -13.37 5.83
CA THR A 41 36.79 -12.42 5.63
C THR A 41 35.84 -13.08 4.64
N SER A 42 34.75 -13.67 5.16
CA SER A 42 33.61 -14.02 4.35
C SER A 42 33.08 -12.69 3.85
N SER A 43 33.52 -12.32 2.64
CA SER A 43 32.88 -11.29 1.84
C SER A 43 31.43 -11.70 1.73
N ARG A 44 30.58 -11.17 2.62
CA ARG A 44 29.15 -11.13 2.38
C ARG A 44 29.02 -10.43 1.04
N ASN A 45 28.71 -11.20 0.01
CA ASN A 45 28.12 -10.68 -1.20
C ASN A 45 26.87 -9.92 -0.75
N MET A 46 27.02 -8.62 -0.47
CA MET A 46 25.92 -7.69 -0.58
C MET A 46 25.55 -7.74 -2.05
N MET A 47 24.59 -8.62 -2.37
CA MET A 47 23.81 -8.49 -3.58
C MET A 47 23.10 -7.13 -3.44
N PHE A 48 23.72 -6.09 -3.97
CA PHE A 48 23.03 -4.85 -4.27
C PHE A 48 21.97 -5.24 -5.29
N SER A 49 20.74 -5.49 -4.81
CA SER A 49 19.58 -5.59 -5.67
C SER A 49 19.58 -4.32 -6.51
N LYS A 50 19.83 -4.45 -7.82
CA LYS A 50 19.80 -3.29 -8.72
C LYS A 50 18.39 -2.73 -8.63
N LYS A 51 18.25 -1.55 -8.01
CA LYS A 51 17.01 -0.78 -8.03
C LYS A 51 16.59 -0.66 -9.50
N LYS A 52 15.37 -1.08 -9.83
CA LYS A 52 14.85 -0.95 -11.18
C LYS A 52 14.57 0.52 -11.42
N GLU A 53 15.19 1.07 -12.46
CA GLU A 53 14.86 2.40 -12.95
C GLU A 53 13.76 2.27 -14.01
N TYR A 54 12.80 3.18 -13.97
CA TYR A 54 11.69 3.25 -14.90
C TYR A 54 11.92 4.37 -15.91
N ALA A 55 11.38 4.20 -17.13
CA ALA A 55 11.57 5.18 -18.19
C ALA A 55 10.93 6.53 -17.81
N ALA A 56 11.57 7.63 -18.21
CA ALA A 56 11.01 8.97 -18.07
C ALA A 56 9.60 9.04 -18.70
N PRO A 57 8.67 9.85 -18.16
CA PRO A 57 8.85 10.82 -17.07
C PRO A 57 8.69 10.27 -15.64
N CYS A 58 8.69 8.94 -15.45
CA CYS A 58 8.55 8.34 -14.13
C CYS A 58 9.53 8.93 -13.10
N VAL A 59 9.01 9.45 -11.98
CA VAL A 59 9.81 10.02 -10.90
C VAL A 59 10.06 8.98 -9.82
N MET A 60 11.32 8.60 -9.64
CA MET A 60 11.72 7.62 -8.63
C MET A 60 11.66 8.21 -7.21
N GLY A 61 11.19 7.41 -6.25
CA GLY A 61 11.20 7.70 -4.81
C GLY A 61 12.23 6.85 -4.06
N ASP A 62 12.54 7.26 -2.84
CA ASP A 62 13.33 6.45 -1.92
C ASP A 62 12.42 5.55 -1.07
N GLU A 63 12.92 4.36 -0.70
CA GLU A 63 12.19 3.42 0.16
C GLU A 63 11.76 4.03 1.49
N SER A 64 12.47 5.06 1.97
CA SER A 64 12.12 5.76 3.20
C SER A 64 10.73 6.42 3.19
N ILE A 65 10.16 6.73 2.01
CA ILE A 65 8.80 7.24 1.87
C ILE A 65 7.79 6.29 2.53
N MET A 66 8.01 4.98 2.45
CA MET A 66 7.13 3.95 3.01
C MET A 66 7.62 3.42 4.37
N SER A 67 8.51 4.14 5.05
CA SER A 67 8.89 3.81 6.43
C SER A 67 7.69 3.93 7.37
N PRO A 68 7.63 3.13 8.45
CA PRO A 68 6.58 3.23 9.45
C PRO A 68 6.41 4.66 9.97
N LYS A 69 5.15 5.10 10.07
CA LYS A 69 4.69 6.39 10.59
C LYS A 69 3.63 6.16 11.67
N ALA A 70 2.85 7.19 12.01
CA ALA A 70 1.83 7.12 13.05
C ALA A 70 0.69 6.13 12.72
N HIS A 71 0.38 5.91 11.44
CA HIS A 71 -0.66 4.99 10.99
C HIS A 71 -0.15 4.16 9.80
N GLY A 72 0.54 3.06 10.12
CA GLY A 72 1.15 2.20 9.10
C GLY A 72 2.28 2.94 8.36
N THR A 73 2.17 3.09 7.05
CA THR A 73 3.11 3.88 6.23
C THR A 73 2.73 5.34 6.06
N SER A 74 1.59 5.79 6.61
CA SER A 74 1.10 7.17 6.51
C SER A 74 1.02 7.84 7.88
N ALA A 75 0.96 9.17 7.90
CA ALA A 75 0.78 9.92 9.15
C ALA A 75 -0.66 9.86 9.69
N VAL A 76 -1.64 9.61 8.82
CA VAL A 76 -3.08 9.63 9.11
C VAL A 76 -3.76 8.42 8.46
N PRO A 77 -4.92 7.95 8.98
CA PRO A 77 -5.75 6.97 8.30
C PRO A 77 -6.36 7.55 7.01
N VAL A 78 -7.01 6.70 6.22
CA VAL A 78 -7.83 7.17 5.10
C VAL A 78 -8.99 8.05 5.58
N GLN A 79 -9.48 8.93 4.71
CA GLN A 79 -10.67 9.73 4.94
C GLN A 79 -11.89 8.81 5.14
N LYS A 80 -12.83 9.24 5.99
CA LYS A 80 -14.03 8.46 6.30
C LYS A 80 -15.08 8.46 5.19
N ASP A 81 -15.15 9.55 4.44
CA ASP A 81 -16.11 9.74 3.35
C ASP A 81 -15.39 9.66 2.00
N LEU A 82 -15.06 8.43 1.61
CA LEU A 82 -14.42 8.15 0.33
C LEU A 82 -15.45 8.28 -0.81
N ARG A 83 -14.97 8.73 -1.96
CA ARG A 83 -15.73 8.75 -3.21
C ARG A 83 -16.10 7.34 -3.63
N TRP A 84 -17.09 7.26 -4.52
CA TRP A 84 -17.51 6.05 -5.19
C TRP A 84 -18.03 4.92 -4.30
N ASN A 85 -18.36 5.23 -3.04
CA ASN A 85 -18.76 4.22 -2.06
C ASN A 85 -17.66 3.17 -1.85
N CYS A 86 -16.40 3.60 -1.91
CA CYS A 86 -15.26 2.75 -1.56
C CYS A 86 -15.32 2.34 -0.08
N ASP A 87 -14.94 1.10 0.21
CA ASP A 87 -14.99 0.50 1.54
C ASP A 87 -13.83 1.01 2.40
N TYR A 88 -14.16 1.61 3.54
CA TYR A 88 -13.19 2.24 4.43
C TYR A 88 -12.16 1.24 4.96
N ASP A 89 -12.59 0.06 5.43
CA ASP A 89 -11.68 -0.90 6.07
C ASP A 89 -10.70 -1.50 5.04
N THR A 90 -11.19 -1.76 3.83
CA THR A 90 -10.36 -2.18 2.69
C THR A 90 -9.37 -1.09 2.31
N ALA A 91 -9.84 0.16 2.20
CA ALA A 91 -8.98 1.31 1.90
C ALA A 91 -7.89 1.48 2.95
N ASP A 92 -8.24 1.50 4.24
CA ASP A 92 -7.28 1.73 5.32
C ASP A 92 -6.21 0.65 5.37
N ARG A 93 -6.60 -0.61 5.21
CA ARG A 93 -5.68 -1.74 5.14
C ARG A 93 -4.74 -1.63 3.94
N ILE A 94 -5.27 -1.34 2.75
CA ILE A 94 -4.49 -1.29 1.51
C ILE A 94 -3.53 -0.09 1.52
N CYS A 95 -4.01 1.09 1.90
CA CYS A 95 -3.24 2.32 1.88
C CYS A 95 -2.07 2.31 2.86
N ASN A 96 -2.28 1.73 4.06
CA ASN A 96 -1.41 1.97 5.21
C ASN A 96 -0.67 0.73 5.71
N PHE A 97 -1.25 -0.47 5.52
CA PHE A 97 -0.77 -1.70 6.17
C PHE A 97 -0.44 -2.82 5.18
N ASN A 98 -0.37 -2.50 3.89
CA ASN A 98 -0.11 -3.46 2.83
C ASN A 98 0.72 -2.80 1.71
N ARG A 99 1.84 -3.44 1.35
CA ARG A 99 2.72 -2.98 0.26
C ARG A 99 2.85 -3.97 -0.89
N HIS A 100 2.22 -5.15 -0.78
CA HIS A 100 2.43 -6.25 -1.72
C HIS A 100 1.15 -6.73 -2.40
N TYR A 101 -0.01 -6.46 -1.81
CA TYR A 101 -1.31 -6.85 -2.35
C TYR A 101 -2.09 -5.65 -2.87
N ALA A 102 -3.13 -5.92 -3.62
CA ALA A 102 -4.09 -4.94 -4.10
C ALA A 102 -5.48 -5.27 -3.54
N GLU A 103 -6.44 -4.37 -3.77
CA GLU A 103 -7.85 -4.74 -3.80
C GLU A 103 -8.07 -5.82 -4.88
N TYR A 104 -9.16 -6.58 -4.81
CA TYR A 104 -9.40 -7.62 -5.82
C TYR A 104 -9.63 -7.01 -7.21
N ALA A 105 -9.18 -7.69 -8.25
CA ALA A 105 -9.38 -7.25 -9.64
C ALA A 105 -10.87 -7.07 -9.95
N GLY A 106 -11.25 -5.92 -10.51
CA GLY A 106 -12.64 -5.58 -10.80
C GLY A 106 -13.39 -4.92 -9.64
N TYR A 107 -12.77 -4.72 -8.46
CA TYR A 107 -13.40 -3.99 -7.34
C TYR A 107 -13.99 -2.66 -7.79
N TRP A 108 -13.22 -1.89 -8.56
CA TRP A 108 -13.61 -0.60 -9.10
C TRP A 108 -14.90 -0.64 -9.95
N GLU A 109 -15.20 -1.76 -10.61
CA GLU A 109 -16.42 -1.94 -11.41
C GLU A 109 -17.67 -2.17 -10.55
N THR A 110 -17.50 -2.52 -9.28
CA THR A 110 -18.59 -2.69 -8.31
C THR A 110 -18.98 -1.39 -7.59
N THR A 111 -18.24 -0.31 -7.85
CA THR A 111 -18.42 1.01 -7.24
C THR A 111 -19.21 1.95 -8.16
N THR A 112 -19.57 3.15 -7.69
CA THR A 112 -20.23 4.15 -8.56
C THR A 112 -19.26 4.87 -9.52
N PHE A 113 -17.97 4.55 -9.46
CA PHE A 113 -16.93 5.21 -10.27
C PHE A 113 -17.19 5.08 -11.77
N VAL A 114 -17.50 3.88 -12.27
CA VAL A 114 -17.66 3.66 -13.72
C VAL A 114 -18.82 4.47 -14.28
N ASP A 115 -19.93 4.53 -13.54
CA ASP A 115 -21.12 5.28 -13.93
C ASP A 115 -20.82 6.80 -13.94
N GLU A 116 -20.18 7.31 -12.88
CA GLU A 116 -19.75 8.70 -12.81
C GLU A 116 -18.75 9.06 -13.92
N ALA A 117 -17.80 8.18 -14.20
CA ALA A 117 -16.79 8.39 -15.22
C ALA A 117 -17.38 8.48 -16.63
N ARG A 118 -18.39 7.64 -16.93
CA ARG A 118 -19.14 7.70 -18.18
C ARG A 118 -20.07 8.91 -18.27
N ALA A 119 -20.54 9.43 -17.14
CA ALA A 119 -21.43 10.58 -17.07
C ALA A 119 -20.71 11.94 -17.09
N ALA A 120 -19.39 11.97 -16.89
CA ALA A 120 -18.59 13.19 -16.79
C ALA A 120 -18.74 14.07 -18.04
N LYS A 121 -19.12 15.35 -17.84
CA LYS A 121 -19.26 16.38 -18.90
C LYS A 121 -18.08 17.36 -18.87
N GLY A 122 -17.89 18.13 -19.95
CA GLY A 122 -17.00 19.31 -19.92
C GLY A 122 -15.50 19.04 -20.05
N GLY A 123 -15.10 17.94 -20.69
CA GLY A 123 -13.70 17.56 -20.89
C GLY A 123 -13.42 16.12 -20.45
N GLY A 124 -14.28 15.55 -19.61
CA GLY A 124 -14.25 14.14 -19.24
C GLY A 124 -13.14 13.74 -18.26
N GLU A 125 -12.25 14.67 -17.88
CA GLU A 125 -11.20 14.40 -16.88
C GLU A 125 -11.78 14.29 -15.47
N ILE A 126 -11.19 13.37 -14.71
CA ILE A 126 -11.46 13.13 -13.30
C ILE A 126 -10.15 13.30 -12.56
N THR A 127 -10.15 14.16 -11.53
CA THR A 127 -9.06 14.19 -10.56
C THR A 127 -9.29 13.10 -9.52
N PHE A 128 -8.26 12.29 -9.32
CA PHE A 128 -8.18 11.21 -8.35
C PHE A 128 -7.31 11.66 -7.19
N TYR A 129 -7.85 11.61 -5.97
CA TYR A 129 -7.21 12.17 -4.79
C TYR A 129 -6.77 11.07 -3.84
N ASP A 130 -5.61 11.27 -3.21
CA ASP A 130 -5.09 10.40 -2.16
C ASP A 130 -6.14 10.18 -1.07
N SER A 131 -6.49 8.93 -0.82
CA SER A 131 -7.48 8.58 0.20
C SER A 131 -7.06 8.96 1.61
N ASN A 132 -5.76 9.12 1.90
CA ASN A 132 -5.28 9.59 3.20
C ASN A 132 -5.29 11.11 3.32
N THR A 133 -4.77 11.81 2.31
CA THR A 133 -4.43 13.23 2.42
C THR A 133 -5.36 14.16 1.65
N GLY A 134 -6.07 13.66 0.64
CA GLY A 134 -6.86 14.46 -0.28
C GLY A 134 -6.04 15.22 -1.33
N LYS A 135 -4.73 14.97 -1.45
CA LYS A 135 -3.90 15.57 -2.50
C LYS A 135 -4.19 14.94 -3.86
N PRO A 136 -4.14 15.70 -4.97
CA PRO A 136 -4.33 15.13 -6.31
C PRO A 136 -3.17 14.21 -6.68
N LEU A 137 -3.47 12.97 -7.04
CA LEU A 137 -2.47 11.96 -7.44
C LEU A 137 -2.50 11.71 -8.94
N PHE A 138 -3.70 11.67 -9.54
CA PHE A 138 -3.89 11.45 -10.96
C PHE A 138 -4.98 12.35 -11.52
N VAL A 139 -4.88 12.66 -12.80
CA VAL A 139 -5.95 13.29 -13.57
C VAL A 139 -6.12 12.52 -14.88
N ALA A 140 -7.25 11.85 -15.04
CA ALA A 140 -7.48 10.96 -16.18
C ALA A 140 -8.92 11.08 -16.72
N PRO A 141 -9.12 10.89 -18.04
CA PRO A 141 -8.10 10.53 -19.02
C PRO A 141 -7.29 11.74 -19.51
N ARG A 142 -6.02 11.54 -19.87
CA ARG A 142 -5.19 12.52 -20.58
C ARG A 142 -4.43 11.85 -21.71
N GLY A 143 -4.37 12.49 -22.87
CA GLY A 143 -3.78 11.89 -24.09
C GLY A 143 -4.62 10.73 -24.68
N ARG A 144 -5.81 10.47 -24.14
CA ARG A 144 -6.78 9.48 -24.61
C ARG A 144 -8.20 9.88 -24.18
N ASP A 145 -9.20 9.17 -24.69
CA ASP A 145 -10.58 9.33 -24.25
C ASP A 145 -10.92 8.44 -23.04
N MET A 146 -12.05 8.73 -22.40
CA MET A 146 -12.52 8.01 -21.21
C MET A 146 -12.79 6.54 -21.50
N GLU A 147 -13.33 6.23 -22.69
CA GLU A 147 -13.60 4.84 -23.07
C GLU A 147 -12.30 4.02 -23.13
N SER A 148 -11.24 4.60 -23.68
CA SER A 148 -9.92 3.98 -23.76
C SER A 148 -9.28 3.81 -22.39
N PHE A 149 -9.45 4.77 -21.48
CA PHE A 149 -9.05 4.63 -20.07
C PHE A 149 -9.77 3.47 -19.39
N LEU A 150 -11.10 3.41 -19.49
CA LEU A 150 -11.92 2.37 -18.85
C LEU A 150 -11.62 0.99 -19.45
N ARG A 151 -11.48 0.89 -20.78
CA ARG A 151 -11.17 -0.36 -21.49
C ARG A 151 -9.80 -0.91 -21.10
N GLU A 152 -8.78 -0.05 -21.02
CA GLU A 152 -7.46 -0.47 -20.57
C GLU A 152 -7.48 -0.91 -19.10
N SER A 153 -8.17 -0.16 -18.25
CA SER A 153 -8.35 -0.51 -16.84
C SER A 153 -9.03 -1.87 -16.66
N ALA A 154 -10.11 -2.14 -17.41
CA ALA A 154 -10.81 -3.43 -17.39
C ALA A 154 -9.93 -4.59 -17.86
N SER A 155 -9.10 -4.37 -18.89
CA SER A 155 -8.19 -5.42 -19.39
C SER A 155 -7.13 -5.86 -18.38
N HIS A 156 -6.82 -5.00 -17.40
CA HIS A 156 -5.82 -5.27 -16.37
C HIS A 156 -6.42 -5.51 -14.98
N GLY A 157 -7.71 -5.23 -14.78
CA GLY A 157 -8.44 -5.46 -13.53
C GLY A 157 -8.46 -4.28 -12.55
N TRP A 158 -7.71 -3.22 -12.81
CA TRP A 158 -7.66 -2.02 -11.96
C TRP A 158 -7.51 -0.75 -12.82
N PRO A 159 -7.94 0.42 -12.31
CA PRO A 159 -7.62 1.72 -12.88
C PRO A 159 -6.15 1.78 -13.31
N SER A 160 -5.92 1.96 -14.61
CA SER A 160 -4.59 1.88 -15.22
C SER A 160 -4.22 3.22 -15.84
N PHE A 161 -3.29 3.94 -15.22
CA PHE A 161 -2.90 5.29 -15.62
C PHE A 161 -1.64 5.30 -16.49
N ARG A 162 -1.51 6.33 -17.33
CA ARG A 162 -0.32 6.63 -18.14
C ARG A 162 0.42 7.86 -17.62
N ASP A 163 1.62 8.07 -18.13
CA ASP A 163 2.56 9.07 -17.63
C ASP A 163 1.99 10.51 -17.62
N GLU A 164 1.15 10.85 -18.60
CA GLU A 164 0.47 12.15 -18.73
C GLU A 164 -0.65 12.37 -17.70
N GLU A 165 -1.12 11.28 -17.08
CA GLU A 165 -2.22 11.28 -16.11
C GLU A 165 -1.69 11.35 -14.66
N VAL A 166 -0.37 11.27 -14.44
CA VAL A 166 0.23 11.28 -13.10
C VAL A 166 0.56 12.70 -12.65
N VAL A 167 0.17 13.05 -11.43
CA VAL A 167 0.61 14.28 -10.75
C VAL A 167 1.94 14.00 -10.05
N TRP A 168 3.04 14.15 -10.78
CA TRP A 168 4.39 13.83 -10.31
C TRP A 168 4.86 14.68 -9.12
N ASP A 169 4.18 15.76 -8.76
CA ASP A 169 4.45 16.46 -7.50
C ASP A 169 4.09 15.60 -6.27
N ASN A 170 3.10 14.70 -6.41
CA ASN A 170 2.55 13.92 -5.31
C ASN A 170 2.75 12.39 -5.44
N VAL A 171 3.25 11.89 -6.56
CA VAL A 171 3.44 10.43 -6.81
C VAL A 171 4.91 10.08 -7.03
N ARG A 172 5.35 8.93 -6.53
CA ARG A 172 6.68 8.34 -6.77
C ARG A 172 6.57 6.86 -7.14
N CYS A 173 7.56 6.36 -7.87
CA CYS A 173 7.78 4.93 -8.04
C CYS A 173 9.03 4.46 -7.29
N LEU A 174 8.91 3.36 -6.57
CA LEU A 174 10.02 2.74 -5.85
C LEU A 174 10.78 1.75 -6.72
N GLY A 175 11.91 1.26 -6.20
CA GLY A 175 12.87 0.46 -6.97
C GLY A 175 12.36 -0.94 -7.35
N ASP A 176 11.26 -1.39 -6.74
CA ASP A 176 10.55 -2.63 -7.06
C ASP A 176 9.31 -2.40 -7.96
N GLY A 177 8.99 -1.14 -8.24
CA GLY A 177 7.83 -0.74 -9.03
C GLY A 177 6.62 -0.30 -8.23
N GLU A 178 6.66 -0.34 -6.90
CA GLU A 178 5.57 0.18 -6.08
C GLU A 178 5.32 1.67 -6.39
N ALA A 179 4.08 2.01 -6.71
CA ALA A 179 3.63 3.39 -6.86
C ALA A 179 3.06 3.87 -5.53
N VAL A 180 3.55 5.01 -5.05
CA VAL A 180 3.24 5.54 -3.72
C VAL A 180 2.96 7.04 -3.77
N SER A 181 2.15 7.55 -2.84
CA SER A 181 2.10 8.99 -2.60
C SER A 181 3.36 9.45 -1.87
N VAL A 182 3.74 10.72 -2.03
CA VAL A 182 4.88 11.32 -1.31
C VAL A 182 4.69 11.31 0.22
N ASP A 183 3.46 11.15 0.71
CA ASP A 183 3.13 11.09 2.13
C ASP A 183 3.12 9.66 2.70
N GLY A 184 3.29 8.64 1.84
CA GLY A 184 3.43 7.24 2.24
C GLY A 184 2.19 6.36 2.02
N THR A 185 1.23 6.80 1.21
CA THR A 185 0.09 5.97 0.81
C THR A 185 0.53 4.94 -0.24
N HIS A 186 0.24 3.66 0.00
CA HIS A 186 0.38 2.64 -1.04
C HIS A 186 -0.71 2.81 -2.11
N LEU A 187 -0.31 3.02 -3.37
CA LEU A 187 -1.25 3.25 -4.48
C LEU A 187 -1.42 2.01 -5.34
N GLY A 188 -0.34 1.29 -5.64
CA GLY A 188 -0.34 0.17 -6.57
C GLY A 188 1.06 -0.03 -7.15
N HIS A 189 1.16 -0.35 -8.43
CA HIS A 189 2.46 -0.63 -9.06
C HIS A 189 2.55 -0.10 -10.49
N ASN A 190 3.75 0.36 -10.88
CA ASN A 190 4.12 0.57 -12.27
C ASN A 190 4.51 -0.77 -12.92
N LEU A 191 3.69 -1.18 -13.88
CA LEU A 191 3.80 -2.43 -14.63
C LEU A 191 3.90 -2.12 -16.14
N PRO A 192 5.07 -1.65 -16.61
CA PRO A 192 5.24 -1.23 -18.00
C PRO A 192 4.87 -2.32 -18.99
N ASP A 193 4.30 -1.90 -20.11
CA ASP A 193 3.93 -2.75 -21.24
C ASP A 193 4.53 -2.20 -22.54
N GLY A 194 4.11 -2.74 -23.69
CA GLY A 194 4.59 -2.29 -25.00
C GLY A 194 4.31 -0.82 -25.35
N LYS A 195 3.51 -0.11 -24.54
CA LYS A 195 3.19 1.31 -24.71
C LYS A 195 3.95 2.22 -23.74
N GLY A 196 4.80 1.66 -22.86
CA GLY A 196 5.55 2.41 -21.85
C GLY A 196 5.06 2.12 -20.44
N ASN A 197 5.24 3.07 -19.52
CA ASN A 197 4.80 2.90 -18.13
C ASN A 197 3.28 2.72 -18.06
N ARG A 198 2.84 1.93 -17.07
CA ARG A 198 1.41 1.71 -16.79
C ARG A 198 1.24 1.55 -15.30
N TYR A 199 0.60 2.52 -14.67
CA TYR A 199 0.38 2.53 -13.23
C TYR A 199 -0.94 1.84 -12.94
N CYS A 200 -0.86 0.61 -12.44
CA CYS A 200 -1.99 -0.21 -12.03
C CYS A 200 -2.32 0.12 -10.57
N ILE A 201 -3.39 0.88 -10.34
CA ILE A 201 -3.65 1.57 -9.07
C ILE A 201 -4.93 1.05 -8.43
N ASN A 202 -4.90 0.82 -7.12
CA ASN A 202 -6.08 0.50 -6.32
C ASN A 202 -7.04 1.70 -6.34
N LEU A 203 -8.31 1.49 -6.71
CA LEU A 203 -9.32 2.55 -6.65
C LEU A 203 -9.44 3.09 -5.23
N VAL A 204 -9.43 2.20 -4.21
CA VAL A 204 -9.54 2.62 -2.81
C VAL A 204 -8.42 3.55 -2.35
N SER A 205 -7.25 3.55 -3.01
CA SER A 205 -6.13 4.44 -2.66
C SER A 205 -6.25 5.83 -3.25
N VAL A 206 -7.15 6.01 -4.21
CA VAL A 206 -7.33 7.26 -4.97
C VAL A 206 -8.78 7.76 -4.95
N ALA A 207 -9.55 7.30 -3.97
CA ALA A 207 -10.94 7.63 -3.74
C ALA A 207 -11.13 8.77 -2.72
N GLY A 208 -10.06 9.49 -2.37
CA GLY A 208 -10.16 10.63 -1.47
C GLY A 208 -11.05 11.76 -2.02
N ARG A 209 -11.44 12.65 -1.11
CA ARG A 209 -11.95 13.99 -1.42
C ARG A 209 -10.81 15.00 -1.33
N PRO A 210 -10.88 16.11 -2.09
CA PRO A 210 -9.89 17.17 -1.99
C PRO A 210 -9.75 17.65 -0.53
N ALA A 211 -8.53 17.98 -0.12
CA ALA A 211 -8.28 18.60 1.17
C ALA A 211 -9.05 19.94 1.27
N GLU A 212 -9.47 20.33 2.48
CA GLU A 212 -10.15 21.61 2.70
C GLU A 212 -9.30 22.77 2.15
N GLY A 213 -9.80 23.47 1.13
CA GLY A 213 -9.10 24.58 0.46
C GLY A 213 -8.89 24.41 -1.05
N ASP A 214 -8.97 23.17 -1.58
CA ASP A 214 -8.77 22.89 -3.01
C ASP A 214 -10.09 22.66 -3.78
N GLY A 215 -11.23 22.73 -3.08
CA GLY A 215 -12.57 22.47 -3.63
C GLY A 215 -13.21 23.62 -4.42
N GLU A 216 -12.53 24.76 -4.58
CA GLU A 216 -13.08 25.91 -5.29
C GLU A 216 -11.97 26.71 -6.00
N LYS A 217 -11.83 26.46 -7.31
CA LYS A 217 -11.51 27.45 -8.35
C LYS A 217 -12.15 27.05 -9.68
#